data_AF-B7U595-F1
#
_entry.id   AF-B7U595-F1
#
_cell.length_a   1.000
_cell.length_b   1.000
_cell.length_c   1.000
_cell.angle_alpha   90.00
_cell.angle_beta   90.00
_cell.angle_gamma   90.00
#
_symmetry.space_group_name_H-M   'P 1'
#
loop_
_entity.id
_entity.type
_entity.pdbx_description
1 polymer ?
#
loop_
_entity_poly.entity_id
_entity_poly.type
_entity_poly.pdbx_seq_one_letter_code
_entity_poly.pdbx_strand_id
1 'polypeptide(L)'
;MEIRIRYMNPSTVKKIDEIAKSKGMSRQQFLWNLLENYASSEKLQEMKVHWDEELKKQNQILMENLKMTREIYEVMFYAESE
;
A
#
# COMPACT_ATOMS: atom_id res chain seq x y z
N MET A 1 0.20 6.24 -26.50
CA MET A 1 1.30 7.22 -26.50
C MET A 1 2.60 6.46 -26.74
N GLU A 2 3.49 6.95 -27.61
CA GLU A 2 4.79 6.30 -27.88
C GLU A 2 5.91 7.11 -27.19
N ILE A 3 6.79 6.43 -26.46
CA ILE A 3 7.92 7.05 -25.75
C ILE A 3 9.21 6.45 -26.30
N ARG A 4 10.18 7.31 -26.67
CA ARG A 4 11.52 6.89 -27.13
C ARG A 4 12.59 7.40 -26.18
N ILE A 5 13.26 6.49 -25.49
CA ILE A 5 14.36 6.80 -24.58
C ILE A 5 15.68 6.76 -25.37
N ARG A 6 16.46 7.85 -25.32
CA ARG A 6 17.75 7.99 -26.03
C ARG A 6 18.89 8.16 -25.03
N TYR A 7 20.12 7.92 -25.49
CA TYR A 7 21.36 8.14 -24.73
C TYR A 7 21.45 7.37 -23.39
N MET A 8 20.80 6.21 -23.28
CA MET A 8 21.02 5.32 -22.14
C MET A 8 22.42 4.70 -22.20
N ASN A 9 23.01 4.51 -21.02
CA ASN A 9 24.23 3.74 -20.88
C ASN A 9 24.02 2.32 -21.46
N PRO A 10 24.86 1.85 -22.41
CA PRO A 10 24.73 0.52 -23.00
C PRO A 10 24.71 -0.63 -21.98
N SER A 11 25.45 -0.48 -20.87
CA SER A 11 25.45 -1.47 -19.78
C SER A 11 24.09 -1.60 -19.10
N THR A 12 23.37 -0.48 -18.93
CA THR A 12 22.00 -0.47 -18.40
C THR A 12 21.04 -1.16 -19.35
N VAL A 13 21.16 -0.93 -20.66
CA VAL A 13 20.32 -1.59 -21.67
C VAL A 13 20.51 -3.10 -21.63
N LYS A 14 21.75 -3.59 -21.51
CA LYS A 14 22.04 -5.02 -21.36
C LYS A 14 21.38 -5.63 -20.13
N LYS A 15 21.49 -4.96 -18.97
CA LYS A 15 20.83 -5.44 -17.75
C LYS A 15 19.31 -5.51 -17.91
N ILE A 16 18.69 -4.52 -18.56
CA ILE A 16 17.25 -4.53 -18.85
C ILE A 16 16.89 -5.75 -19.71
N ASP A 17 17.69 -6.05 -20.74
CA ASP A 17 17.47 -7.24 -21.58
C ASP A 17 17.57 -8.53 -20.81
N GLU A 18 18.58 -8.66 -19.95
CA GLU A 18 18.80 -9.84 -19.13
C GLU A 18 17.61 -10.08 -18.20
N ILE A 19 17.12 -9.02 -17.54
CA ILE A 19 15.95 -9.09 -16.66
C ILE A 19 14.68 -9.41 -17.44
N ALA A 20 14.47 -8.79 -18.61
CA ALA A 20 13.30 -9.07 -19.43
C ALA A 20 13.29 -10.53 -19.89
N LYS A 21 14.45 -11.04 -20.34
CA LYS A 21 14.64 -12.44 -20.73
C LYS A 21 14.42 -13.40 -19.56
N SER A 22 14.97 -13.10 -18.39
CA SER A 22 14.79 -13.96 -17.20
C SER A 22 13.33 -14.07 -16.77
N LYS A 23 12.51 -13.07 -17.10
CA LYS A 23 11.06 -13.06 -16.86
C LYS A 23 10.22 -13.54 -18.05
N GLY A 24 10.85 -14.04 -19.12
CA GLY A 24 10.15 -14.56 -20.30
C GLY A 24 9.37 -13.51 -21.09
N MET A 25 9.75 -12.23 -20.99
CA MET A 25 9.05 -11.11 -21.62
C MET A 25 9.95 -10.31 -22.56
N SER A 26 9.35 -9.59 -23.51
CA SER A 26 10.10 -8.68 -24.37
C SER A 26 10.61 -7.46 -23.60
N ARG A 27 11.70 -6.84 -24.05
CA ARG A 27 12.22 -5.57 -23.49
C ARG A 27 11.11 -4.52 -23.43
N GLN A 28 10.32 -4.39 -24.50
CA GLN A 28 9.27 -3.38 -24.58
C GLN A 28 8.17 -3.63 -23.55
N GLN A 29 7.72 -4.87 -23.41
CA GLN A 29 6.70 -5.24 -22.44
C GLN A 29 7.20 -5.06 -21.00
N PHE A 30 8.46 -5.39 -20.74
CA PHE A 30 9.09 -5.14 -19.45
C PHE A 30 9.10 -3.65 -19.09
N LEU A 31 9.55 -2.80 -20.02
CA LEU A 31 9.60 -1.36 -19.82
C LEU A 31 8.21 -0.74 -19.65
N TRP A 32 7.23 -1.21 -20.42
CA TRP A 32 5.84 -0.78 -20.27
C TRP A 32 5.30 -1.10 -18.87
N ASN A 33 5.44 -2.36 -18.43
CA ASN A 33 5.04 -2.77 -17.08
C ASN A 33 5.74 -1.94 -16.00
N LEU A 34 7.03 -1.68 -16.15
CA LEU A 34 7.81 -0.93 -15.17
C LEU A 34 7.32 0.51 -15.05
N LEU A 35 7.03 1.18 -16.17
CA LEU A 35 6.54 2.56 -16.19
C LEU A 35 5.10 2.66 -15.66
N GLU A 36 4.22 1.74 -16.05
CA GLU A 36 2.83 1.69 -15.54
C GLU A 36 2.78 1.44 -14.04
N ASN A 37 3.58 0.49 -13.55
CA ASN A 37 3.67 0.21 -12.12
C ASN A 37 4.28 1.40 -11.37
N TYR A 38 5.29 2.05 -11.92
CA TYR A 38 5.88 3.24 -11.31
C TYR A 38 4.88 4.38 -11.21
N ALA A 39 4.16 4.70 -12.30
CA ALA A 39 3.12 5.72 -12.31
C ALA A 39 1.95 5.38 -11.36
N SER A 40 1.60 4.10 -11.25
CA SER A 40 0.56 3.64 -10.33
C SER A 40 1.03 3.60 -8.87
N SER A 41 2.33 3.49 -8.62
CA SER A 41 2.88 3.29 -7.27
C SER A 41 2.71 4.48 -6.35
N GLU A 42 2.75 5.71 -6.88
CA GLU A 42 2.50 6.92 -6.11
C GLU A 42 1.06 6.94 -5.59
N LYS A 43 0.09 6.69 -6.48
CA LYS A 43 -1.32 6.58 -6.12
C LYS A 43 -1.59 5.42 -5.14
N LEU A 44 -0.93 4.28 -5.33
CA LEU A 44 -1.02 3.14 -4.41
C LEU A 44 -0.44 3.48 -3.03
N GLN A 45 0.64 4.26 -2.98
CA GLN A 45 1.27 4.70 -1.74
C GLN A 45 0.39 5.72 -1.01
N GLU A 46 -0.17 6.70 -1.71
CA GLU A 46 -1.13 7.65 -1.13
C GLU A 46 -2.36 6.93 -0.57
N MET A 47 -2.93 5.99 -1.34
CA MET A 47 -4.05 5.17 -0.86
C MET A 47 -3.63 4.41 0.40
N LYS A 48 -2.47 3.75 0.40
CA LYS A 48 -1.98 3.01 1.57
C LYS A 48 -1.88 3.89 2.82
N VAL A 49 -1.32 5.10 2.69
CA VAL A 49 -1.23 6.06 3.81
C VAL A 49 -2.63 6.41 4.32
N HIS A 50 -3.56 6.72 3.41
CA HIS A 50 -4.95 7.00 3.77
C HIS A 50 -5.63 5.82 4.50
N TRP A 51 -5.46 4.60 4.01
CA TRP A 51 -6.01 3.39 4.66
C TRP A 51 -5.41 3.17 6.05
N ASP A 52 -4.11 3.37 6.23
CA ASP A 52 -3.43 3.26 7.53
C ASP A 52 -3.94 4.31 8.53
N GLU A 53 -4.20 5.55 8.07
CA GLU A 53 -4.80 6.61 8.90
C GLU A 53 -6.23 6.26 9.32
N GLU A 54 -7.04 5.77 8.39
CA GLU A 54 -8.43 5.41 8.69
C GLU A 54 -8.52 4.20 9.64
N LEU A 55 -7.64 3.22 9.46
CA LEU A 55 -7.53 2.07 10.37
C LEU A 55 -7.15 2.50 11.78
N LYS A 56 -6.24 3.49 11.93
CA LYS A 56 -5.89 4.06 13.24
C LYS A 56 -7.09 4.70 13.93
N LYS A 57 -7.88 5.50 13.18
CA LYS A 57 -9.11 6.11 13.73
C LYS A 57 -10.12 5.06 14.17
N GLN A 58 -10.34 4.03 13.34
CA GLN A 58 -11.25 2.94 13.68
C GLN A 58 -10.82 2.19 14.95
N ASN A 59 -9.52 1.89 15.07
CA ASN A 59 -8.98 1.26 16.27
C ASN A 59 -9.15 2.15 17.51
N GLN A 60 -8.95 3.46 17.38
CA GLN A 60 -9.20 4.39 18.49
C GLN A 60 -10.66 4.37 18.93
N ILE A 61 -11.60 4.47 17.99
CA ILE A 61 -13.04 4.40 18.29
C ILE A 61 -13.40 3.07 18.95
N LEU A 62 -12.85 1.96 18.47
CA LEU A 62 -13.09 0.64 19.05
C LEU A 62 -12.58 0.56 20.48
N MET A 63 -11.40 1.11 20.76
CA MET A 63 -10.85 1.17 22.12
C MET A 63 -11.72 2.02 23.05
N GLU A 64 -12.19 3.17 22.58
CA GLU A 64 -13.10 4.04 23.35
C GLU A 64 -14.43 3.35 23.64
N ASN A 65 -15.00 2.66 22.66
CA ASN A 65 -16.23 1.87 22.82
C ASN A 65 -16.05 0.72 23.83
N LEU A 66 -14.91 0.03 23.78
CA LEU A 66 -14.62 -1.07 24.70
C LEU A 66 -14.46 -0.55 26.13
N LYS A 67 -13.83 0.62 26.30
CA LYS A 67 -13.74 1.31 27.59
C LYS A 67 -15.13 1.67 28.12
N MET A 68 -15.97 2.32 27.31
CA MET A 68 -17.34 2.67 27.72
C MET A 68 -18.17 1.43 28.06
N THR A 69 -18.06 0.36 27.27
CA THR A 69 -18.77 -0.90 27.53
C THR A 69 -18.37 -1.49 28.88
N ARG A 70 -17.08 -1.41 29.23
CA ARG A 70 -16.58 -1.86 30.53
C ARG A 70 -17.14 -1.00 31.67
N GLU A 71 -17.13 0.32 31.52
CA GLU A 71 -17.67 1.26 32.51
C GLU A 71 -19.18 1.01 32.73
N ILE A 72 -19.95 0.79 31.67
CA ILE A 72 -21.38 0.43 31.75
C ILE A 72 -21.56 -0.89 32.50
N TYR A 73 -20.76 -1.91 32.18
CA TYR A 73 -20.81 -3.21 32.85
C TYR A 73 -20.51 -3.08 34.35
N GLU A 74 -19.48 -2.29 34.71
CA GLU A 74 -19.12 -2.04 36.11
C GLU A 74 -20.28 -1.36 36.86
N VAL A 75 -20.90 -0.33 36.29
CA VAL A 75 -22.06 0.35 36.90
C VAL A 75 -23.27 -0.58 37.03
N MET A 76 -23.58 -1.38 36.00
CA MET A 76 -24.77 -2.24 36.00
C MET A 76 -24.67 -3.43 36.97
N PHE A 77 -23.49 -4.02 37.13
CA PHE A 77 -23.34 -5.30 37.83
C PHE A 77 -22.58 -5.23 39.16
N TYR A 78 -21.91 -4.12 39.51
CA TYR A 78 -21.34 -3.89 40.84
C TYR A 78 -22.22 -3.01 41.75
N ALA A 79 -23.16 -2.23 41.20
CA ALA A 79 -24.09 -1.42 42.00
C ALA A 79 -25.23 -2.24 42.66
N GLU A 80 -25.41 -3.52 42.29
CA GLU A 80 -26.43 -4.42 42.85
C GLU A 80 -25.91 -5.26 44.05
N SER A 81 -24.67 -5.02 44.50
CA SER A 81 -24.00 -5.84 45.54
C SER A 81 -23.70 -5.12 46.87
N GLU A 82 -24.27 -3.93 47.11
CA GLU A 82 -24.32 -3.25 48.42
C GLU A 82 -25.77 -3.04 48.88
#